data_AF-A0A973JC45-F1
#
_entry.id   AF-A0A973JC45-F1
#
_cell.length_a   1.000
_cell.length_b   1.000
_cell.length_c   1.000
_cell.angle_alpha   90.00
_cell.angle_beta   90.00
_cell.angle_gamma   90.00
#
_symmetry.space_group_name_H-M   'P 1'
#
loop_
_entity.id
_entity.type
_entity.pdbx_description
1 polymer ?
#
loop_
_entity_poly.entity_id
_entity_poly.type
_entity_poly.pdbx_seq_one_letter_code
_entity_poly.pdbx_strand_id
1 'polypeptide(L)'
;MQTIAEIEAQIKELQEKKAKIQSQGKRKAIKEIKAKMAEYGITIDDLQVKLQEKVSIHKPAKEKVPSVVKYRKSESETWVGRGPKPKWVKEIEAKGLNIEKFRVGTNDFELTPRLNL
;
A
#
# COMPACT_ATOMS: atom_id res chain seq x y z
N MET A 1 -14.54 19.48 -44.64
CA MET A 1 -14.13 18.57 -43.54
C MET A 1 -12.62 18.51 -43.55
N GLN A 2 -11.97 18.63 -42.39
CA GLN A 2 -10.54 18.33 -42.29
C GLN A 2 -10.35 16.82 -42.47
N THR A 3 -9.33 16.43 -43.23
CA THR A 3 -8.96 15.03 -43.39
C THR A 3 -8.22 14.53 -42.16
N ILE A 4 -8.21 13.20 -41.96
CA ILE A 4 -7.47 12.57 -40.85
C ILE A 4 -5.98 12.95 -40.92
N ALA A 5 -5.40 12.96 -42.12
CA ALA A 5 -3.99 13.34 -42.33
C ALA A 5 -3.69 14.79 -41.90
N GLU A 6 -4.60 15.73 -42.14
CA GLU A 6 -4.45 17.12 -41.70
C GLU A 6 -4.52 17.25 -40.16
N ILE A 7 -5.37 16.45 -39.51
CA ILE A 7 -5.47 16.42 -38.04
C ILE A 7 -4.20 15.82 -37.43
N GLU A 8 -3.66 14.75 -38.01
CA GLU A 8 -2.41 14.13 -37.55
C GLU A 8 -1.20 15.07 -37.67
N ALA A 9 -1.11 15.81 -38.78
CA ALA A 9 -0.07 16.82 -38.97
C ALA A 9 -0.14 17.93 -37.91
N GLN A 10 -1.35 18.41 -37.59
CA GLN A 10 -1.56 19.40 -36.53
C GLN A 10 -1.19 18.86 -35.14
N ILE A 11 -1.54 17.61 -34.83
CA ILE A 11 -1.16 16.97 -33.57
C ILE A 11 0.36 16.92 -33.42
N LYS A 12 1.08 16.52 -34.48
CA LYS A 12 2.54 16.46 -34.47
C LYS A 12 3.14 17.84 -34.20
N GLU A 13 2.69 18.86 -34.92
CA GLU A 13 3.18 20.24 -34.74
C GLU A 13 2.91 20.75 -33.31
N LEU A 14 1.73 20.48 -32.76
CA LEU A 14 1.38 20.86 -31.39
C LEU A 14 2.24 20.11 -30.35
N GLN A 15 2.56 18.84 -30.60
CA GLN A 15 3.47 18.07 -29.74
C GLN A 15 4.90 18.62 -29.77
N GLU A 16 5.41 19.01 -30.94
CA GLU A 16 6.72 19.65 -31.07
C GLU A 16 6.76 21.00 -30.35
N LYS A 17 5.72 21.83 -30.50
CA LYS A 17 5.56 23.08 -29.75
C LYS A 17 5.54 22.84 -28.24
N LYS A 18 4.78 21.84 -27.77
CA LYS A 18 4.75 21.43 -26.36
C LYS A 18 6.14 21.04 -25.86
N ALA A 19 6.87 20.22 -26.61
CA ALA A 19 8.21 19.79 -26.23
C ALA A 19 9.18 20.99 -26.14
N LYS A 20 9.11 21.92 -27.10
CA LYS A 20 9.92 23.14 -27.11
C LYS A 20 9.64 24.01 -25.88
N ILE A 21 8.37 24.29 -25.58
CA ILE A 21 7.96 25.08 -24.41
C ILE A 21 8.42 24.40 -23.11
N GLN A 22 8.23 23.08 -23.00
CA GLN A 22 8.71 22.34 -21.83
C GLN A 22 10.23 22.41 -21.67
N SER A 23 10.98 22.26 -22.75
CA SER A 23 12.45 22.33 -22.70
C SER A 23 12.94 23.71 -22.25
N GLN A 24 12.30 24.79 -22.73
CA GLN A 24 12.61 26.16 -22.33
C GLN A 24 12.23 26.41 -20.86
N GLY A 25 11.05 25.98 -20.44
CA GLY A 25 10.60 26.05 -19.05
C GLY A 25 11.54 25.29 -18.11
N LYS A 26 11.94 24.06 -18.46
CA LYS A 26 12.92 23.26 -17.70
C LYS A 26 14.26 23.96 -17.59
N ARG A 27 14.79 24.51 -18.68
CA ARG A 27 16.06 25.26 -18.67
C ARG A 27 15.99 26.49 -17.76
N LYS A 28 14.89 27.26 -17.84
CA LYS A 28 14.66 28.42 -16.97
C LYS A 28 14.57 28.01 -15.50
N ALA A 29 13.75 27.00 -15.19
CA ALA A 29 13.61 26.48 -13.83
C ALA A 29 14.93 25.97 -13.26
N ILE A 30 15.71 25.21 -14.04
CA ILE A 30 17.05 24.74 -13.61
C ILE A 30 17.97 25.92 -13.32
N LYS A 31 17.96 26.98 -14.13
CA LYS A 31 18.76 28.19 -13.88
C LYS A 31 18.35 28.88 -12.57
N GLU A 32 17.05 29.04 -12.33
CA GLU A 32 16.53 29.65 -11.10
C GLU A 32 16.84 28.80 -9.86
N ILE A 33 16.67 27.48 -9.95
CA ILE A 33 17.03 26.55 -8.87
C ILE A 33 18.52 26.65 -8.56
N LYS A 34 19.39 26.63 -9.59
CA LYS A 34 20.84 26.77 -9.40
C LYS A 34 21.22 28.11 -8.76
N ALA A 35 20.56 29.21 -9.15
CA ALA A 35 20.80 30.52 -8.55
C ALA A 35 20.42 30.52 -7.05
N LYS A 36 19.23 29.98 -6.72
CA LYS A 36 18.81 29.82 -5.32
C LYS A 36 19.72 28.87 -4.55
N MET A 37 20.21 27.79 -5.17
CA MET A 37 21.16 26.89 -4.54
C MET A 37 22.45 27.63 -4.15
N ALA A 38 22.98 28.48 -5.03
CA ALA A 38 24.16 29.28 -4.75
C ALA A 38 23.91 30.35 -3.67
N GLU A 39 22.75 31.03 -3.72
CA GLU A 39 22.39 32.09 -2.75
C GLU A 39 22.26 31.57 -1.32
N TYR A 40 21.62 30.42 -1.13
CA TYR A 40 21.36 29.84 0.19
C TYR A 40 22.39 28.76 0.59
N GLY A 41 23.41 28.50 -0.23
CA GLY A 41 24.38 27.42 0.00
C GLY A 41 23.75 26.02 0.02
N ILE A 42 22.63 25.82 -0.69
CA ILE A 42 21.92 24.54 -0.75
C ILE A 42 22.68 23.59 -1.67
N THR A 43 23.08 22.45 -1.14
CA THR A 43 23.69 21.36 -1.91
C THR A 43 22.63 20.42 -2.47
N ILE A 44 23.01 19.60 -3.46
CA ILE A 44 22.13 18.56 -4.00
C ILE A 44 21.71 17.58 -2.89
N ASP A 45 22.60 17.34 -1.92
CA ASP A 45 22.36 16.47 -0.77
C ASP A 45 21.24 17.00 0.15
N ASP A 46 21.21 18.31 0.45
CA ASP A 46 20.12 18.94 1.23
C ASP A 46 18.75 18.78 0.54
N LEU A 47 18.73 18.86 -0.81
CA LEU A 47 17.51 18.61 -1.58
C LEU A 47 17.08 17.14 -1.55
N GLN A 48 18.03 16.20 -1.58
CA GLN A 48 17.76 14.76 -1.54
C GLN A 48 17.25 14.33 -0.15
N VAL A 49 17.88 14.82 0.93
CA VAL A 49 17.47 14.56 2.31
C VAL A 49 16.07 15.11 2.58
N LYS A 50 15.77 16.36 2.17
CA LYS A 50 14.43 16.93 2.34
C LYS A 50 13.36 16.22 1.50
N LEU A 51 13.72 15.65 0.35
CA LEU A 51 12.80 14.81 -0.41
C LEU A 51 12.48 13.51 0.35
N GLN A 52 13.45 12.92 1.04
CA GLN A 52 13.23 11.77 1.92
C GLN A 52 12.49 12.12 3.21
N GLU A 53 12.69 13.32 3.79
CA GLU A 53 11.90 13.81 4.92
C GLU A 53 10.43 14.04 4.54
N LYS A 54 10.15 14.53 3.32
CA LYS A 54 8.77 14.61 2.79
C LYS A 54 8.19 13.27 2.32
N VAL A 55 9.00 12.23 2.12
CA VAL A 55 8.53 10.84 1.93
C VAL A 55 8.40 10.11 3.27
N SER A 56 8.96 10.67 4.34
CA SER A 56 8.64 10.35 5.73
C SER A 56 7.39 11.10 6.20
N ILE A 57 6.41 11.32 5.30
CA ILE A 57 5.03 11.46 5.75
C ILE A 57 4.75 10.19 6.53
N HIS A 58 4.49 10.40 7.81
CA HIS A 58 4.21 9.36 8.77
C HIS A 58 3.21 8.41 8.13
N LYS A 59 3.66 7.19 7.83
CA LYS A 59 2.74 6.09 7.58
C LYS A 59 1.79 6.16 8.77
N PRO A 60 0.49 6.49 8.59
CA PRO A 60 -0.42 6.50 9.72
C PRO A 60 -0.20 5.16 10.38
N ALA A 61 0.20 5.17 11.66
CA ALA A 61 0.43 3.96 12.42
C ALA A 61 -0.78 3.10 12.12
N LYS A 62 -0.57 2.01 11.36
CA LYS A 62 -1.66 1.19 10.85
C LYS A 62 -2.45 0.85 12.10
N GLU A 63 -3.63 1.45 12.22
CA GLU A 63 -4.46 1.28 13.39
C GLU A 63 -4.57 -0.23 13.52
N LYS A 64 -4.00 -0.76 14.61
CA LYS A 64 -3.93 -2.20 14.80
C LYS A 64 -5.37 -2.59 15.01
N VAL A 65 -6.06 -2.91 13.91
CA VAL A 65 -7.39 -3.52 13.95
C VAL A 65 -7.21 -4.66 14.95
N PRO A 66 -7.90 -4.62 16.12
CA PRO A 66 -7.69 -5.62 17.14
C PRO A 66 -7.95 -6.95 16.47
N SER A 67 -6.89 -7.75 16.37
CA SER A 67 -6.94 -9.04 15.71
C SER A 67 -8.03 -9.84 16.41
N VAL A 68 -9.15 -10.04 15.71
CA VAL A 68 -10.29 -10.79 16.24
C VAL A 68 -9.76 -12.13 16.72
N VAL A 69 -9.89 -12.39 18.02
CA VAL A 69 -9.49 -13.65 18.62
C VAL A 69 -10.26 -14.76 17.91
N LYS A 70 -9.57 -15.59 17.13
CA LYS A 70 -10.19 -16.66 16.35
C LYS A 70 -10.47 -17.87 17.23
N TYR A 71 -9.65 -18.15 18.24
CA TYR A 71 -9.78 -19.29 19.14
C TYR A 71 -9.57 -18.87 20.61
N ARG A 72 -10.35 -19.41 21.55
CA ARG A 72 -10.27 -19.15 23.00
C ARG A 72 -10.52 -20.43 23.79
N LYS A 73 -9.60 -20.76 24.70
CA LYS A 73 -9.75 -21.89 25.65
C LYS A 73 -10.19 -21.42 27.04
N SER A 74 -9.74 -20.24 27.47
CA SER A 74 -10.09 -19.60 28.75
C SER A 74 -9.97 -18.08 28.60
N GLU A 75 -10.39 -17.29 29.60
CA GLU A 75 -10.32 -15.81 29.53
C GLU A 75 -8.89 -15.29 29.27
N SER A 76 -7.88 -16.02 29.74
CA SER A 76 -6.46 -15.69 29.56
C SER A 76 -5.80 -16.40 28.36
N GLU A 77 -6.36 -17.50 27.86
CA GLU A 77 -5.78 -18.29 26.75
C GLU A 77 -6.56 -18.06 25.45
N THR A 78 -6.08 -17.10 24.66
CA THR A 78 -6.65 -16.75 23.35
C THR A 78 -5.61 -16.85 22.24
N TRP A 79 -6.06 -17.15 21.02
CA TRP A 79 -5.21 -17.20 19.84
C TRP A 79 -5.93 -16.67 18.60
N VAL A 80 -5.27 -15.78 17.88
CA VAL A 80 -5.84 -15.09 16.72
C VAL A 80 -5.79 -15.93 15.44
N GLY A 81 -5.24 -17.15 15.51
CA GLY A 81 -5.06 -18.04 14.35
C GLY A 81 -4.00 -17.57 13.36
N ARG A 82 -3.22 -16.53 13.71
CA ARG A 82 -2.06 -16.04 12.98
C ARG A 82 -0.83 -16.05 13.91
N GLY A 83 0.32 -16.41 13.36
CA GLY A 83 1.58 -16.50 14.11
C GLY A 83 1.77 -17.85 14.84
N PRO A 84 2.78 -17.96 15.73
CA PRO A 84 3.12 -19.22 16.37
C PRO A 84 1.97 -19.76 17.24
N LYS A 85 1.72 -21.06 17.13
CA LYS A 85 0.70 -21.77 17.92
C LYS A 85 1.08 -21.77 19.41
N PRO A 86 0.18 -21.34 20.32
CA PRO A 86 0.42 -21.41 21.76
C PRO A 86 0.39 -22.86 22.26
N LYS A 87 0.94 -23.09 23.46
CA LYS A 87 1.10 -24.44 24.05
C LYS A 87 -0.21 -25.22 24.09
N TRP A 88 -1.29 -24.58 24.54
CA TRP A 88 -2.60 -25.20 24.65
C TRP A 88 -3.18 -25.67 23.31
N VAL A 89 -2.88 -24.97 22.20
CA VAL A 89 -3.30 -25.39 20.85
C VAL A 89 -2.55 -26.67 20.45
N LYS A 90 -1.24 -26.71 20.70
CA LYS A 90 -0.42 -27.89 20.42
C LYS A 90 -0.85 -29.08 21.27
N GLU A 91 -1.25 -28.85 22.53
CA GLU A 91 -1.78 -29.90 23.40
C GLU A 91 -3.13 -30.45 22.92
N ILE A 92 -4.01 -29.60 22.41
CA ILE A 92 -5.27 -30.03 21.79
C ILE A 92 -5.01 -30.87 20.54
N GLU A 93 -4.11 -30.42 19.66
CA GLU A 93 -3.70 -31.18 18.46
C GLU A 93 -3.04 -32.51 18.84
N ALA A 94 -2.18 -32.53 19.87
CA ALA A 94 -1.52 -33.74 20.36
C ALA A 94 -2.51 -34.73 21.00
N LYS A 95 -3.58 -34.24 21.61
CA LYS A 95 -4.70 -35.05 22.14
C LYS A 95 -5.65 -35.55 21.04
N GLY A 96 -5.39 -35.23 19.77
CA GLY A 96 -6.24 -35.59 18.64
C GLY A 96 -7.58 -34.82 18.59
N LEU A 97 -7.68 -33.71 19.35
CA LEU A 97 -8.88 -32.89 19.42
C LEU A 97 -8.84 -31.80 18.34
N ASN A 98 -10.00 -31.49 17.76
CA ASN A 98 -10.11 -30.40 16.78
C ASN A 98 -10.15 -29.05 17.50
N ILE A 99 -9.17 -28.18 17.21
CA ILE A 99 -9.08 -26.80 17.70
C ILE A 99 -10.31 -25.94 17.30
N GLU A 100 -11.04 -26.32 16.26
CA GLU A 100 -12.25 -25.63 15.82
C GLU A 100 -13.36 -25.59 16.86
N LYS A 101 -13.38 -26.53 17.82
CA LYS A 101 -14.29 -26.47 18.98
C LYS A 101 -14.05 -25.26 19.88
N PHE A 102 -12.85 -24.69 19.83
CA PHE A 102 -12.45 -23.53 20.62
C PHE A 102 -12.53 -22.24 19.81
N ARG A 103 -13.13 -22.26 18.61
CA ARG A 103 -13.24 -21.08 17.75
C ARG A 103 -14.28 -20.11 18.31
N VAL A 104 -13.88 -18.86 18.49
CA VAL A 104 -14.81 -17.78 18.88
C VAL A 104 -15.46 -17.25 17.61
N GLY A 105 -16.67 -17.74 17.31
CA GLY A 105 -17.42 -17.37 16.09
C GLY A 105 -18.01 -18.54 15.30
N THR A 106 -18.30 -19.67 15.97
CA THR A 106 -19.07 -20.75 15.34
C THR A 106 -20.56 -20.43 15.46
N ASN A 107 -21.14 -19.95 14.36
CA ASN A 107 -22.58 -20.07 14.13
C ASN A 107 -22.80 -21.52 13.66
N ASP A 108 -22.97 -22.41 14.63
CA ASP A 108 -23.28 -23.83 14.45
C ASP A 108 -24.73 -23.91 13.93
N PHE A 109 -24.93 -23.92 12.60
CA PHE A 109 -26.21 -24.30 12.01
C PHE A 109 -25.99 -25.15 10.75
N GLU A 110 -26.04 -26.46 11.01
CA GLU A 110 -26.59 -27.54 10.19
C GLU A 110 -25.83 -28.10 8.96
N LEU A 111 -25.37 -29.32 9.20
CA LEU A 111 -25.37 -30.46 8.29
C LEU A 111 -26.65 -30.54 7.42
N THR A 112 -26.55 -30.28 6.11
CA THR A 112 -27.30 -31.05 5.11
C THR A 112 -26.49 -31.16 3.80
N PRO A 113 -26.48 -32.33 3.13
CA PRO A 113 -25.84 -32.49 1.84
C PRO A 113 -26.73 -31.86 0.78
N ARG A 114 -26.30 -30.75 0.17
CA ARG A 114 -26.98 -30.27 -1.04
C ARG A 114 -26.59 -31.14 -2.22
N LEU A 115 -27.45 -32.11 -2.46
CA LEU A 115 -27.57 -32.89 -3.69
C LEU A 115 -27.62 -31.94 -4.90
N ASN A 116 -26.88 -32.32 -5.95
CA ASN A 116 -26.95 -31.70 -7.28
C ASN A 116 -28.39 -31.59 -7.80
N LEU A 117 -28.72 -30.47 -8.42
CA LEU A 117 -29.41 -30.40 -9.72
C LEU A 117 -29.10 -29.06 -10.39
#